data_AF-A0A6G2V9M9-F1
#
_entry.id   AF-A0A6G2V9M9-F1
#
_cell.length_a   1.000
_cell.length_b   1.000
_cell.length_c   1.000
_cell.angle_alpha   90.00
_cell.angle_beta   90.00
_cell.angle_gamma   90.00
#
_symmetry.space_group_name_H-M   'P 1'
#
loop_
_entity.id
_entity.type
_entity.pdbx_description
1 polymer ?
#
loop_
_entity_poly.entity_id
_entity_poly.type
_entity_poly.pdbx_seq_one_letter_code
_entity_poly.pdbx_strand_id
1 'polypeptide(L)'
;RAAAHGRDPDALRVFAALTVDLGDAETAPEPGLADEPPPADRGTYFRGGPVDLAALITRWYRSGAVDGFHLTPITPGRDLERIVNGTVALLQHRSLFRTFYPGGTLREHLGLARPARRRAEAGARV
;
A
#
# COMPACT_ATOMS: atom_id res chain seq x y z
N ARG A 1 5.26 20.19 -13.52
CA ARG A 1 4.83 19.86 -12.13
C ARG A 1 3.32 19.62 -12.13
N ALA A 2 2.78 18.74 -11.28
CA ALA A 2 1.38 18.26 -11.32
C ALA A 2 0.32 19.37 -11.45
N ALA A 3 0.53 20.51 -10.79
CA ALA A 3 -0.31 21.70 -10.88
C ALA A 3 -0.46 22.25 -12.33
N ALA A 4 0.59 22.17 -13.15
CA ALA A 4 0.57 22.63 -14.55
C ALA A 4 -0.35 21.79 -15.45
N HIS A 5 -0.87 20.66 -14.96
CA HIS A 5 -1.82 19.81 -15.66
C HIS A 5 -3.21 19.79 -15.01
N GLY A 6 -3.49 20.74 -14.11
CA GLY A 6 -4.76 20.84 -13.39
C GLY A 6 -4.96 19.71 -12.37
N ARG A 7 -3.88 19.10 -11.87
CA ARG A 7 -3.93 18.14 -10.76
C ARG A 7 -3.53 18.83 -9.47
N ASP A 8 -4.37 18.66 -8.45
CA ASP A 8 -4.05 19.04 -7.08
C ASP A 8 -2.85 18.21 -6.59
N PRO A 9 -1.70 18.83 -6.30
CA PRO A 9 -0.53 18.12 -5.78
C PRO A 9 -0.78 17.51 -4.40
N ASP A 10 -1.69 18.06 -3.60
CA ASP A 10 -2.03 17.56 -2.26
C ASP A 10 -3.01 16.37 -2.33
N ALA A 11 -3.56 16.07 -3.51
CA ALA A 11 -4.35 14.88 -3.77
C ALA A 11 -3.50 13.65 -4.19
N LEU A 12 -2.17 13.78 -4.24
CA LEU A 12 -1.29 12.67 -4.60
C LEU A 12 -1.21 11.66 -3.46
N ARG A 13 -1.60 10.41 -3.74
CA ARG A 13 -1.42 9.29 -2.82
C ARG A 13 -0.07 8.63 -3.04
N VAL A 14 0.73 8.51 -2.00
CA VAL A 14 2.04 7.86 -2.01
C VAL A 14 1.91 6.44 -1.46
N PHE A 15 2.28 5.46 -2.29
CA PHE A 15 2.29 4.05 -1.90
C PHE A 15 3.71 3.51 -1.83
N ALA A 16 4.09 2.93 -0.70
CA ALA A 16 5.34 2.17 -0.60
C ALA A 16 5.16 0.76 -1.15
N ALA A 17 6.04 0.35 -2.06
CA ALA A 17 6.07 -1.01 -2.58
C ALA A 17 7.00 -1.89 -1.73
N LEU A 18 6.45 -2.96 -1.16
CA LEU A 18 7.14 -3.90 -0.31
C LEU A 18 7.03 -5.32 -0.87
N THR A 19 8.17 -5.94 -1.13
CA THR A 19 8.25 -7.39 -1.34
C THR A 19 8.32 -8.06 0.02
N VAL A 20 7.38 -8.95 0.34
CA VAL A 20 7.25 -9.52 1.69
C VAL A 20 7.52 -11.03 1.70
N ASP A 21 8.31 -11.46 2.67
CA ASP A 21 8.52 -12.86 3.04
C ASP A 21 8.12 -13.06 4.50
N LEU A 22 6.97 -13.71 4.70
CA LEU A 22 6.43 -14.02 6.02
C LEU A 22 6.68 -15.49 6.40
N GLY A 23 7.88 -16.00 6.08
CA GLY A 23 8.33 -17.37 6.34
C GLY A 23 8.05 -17.90 7.75
N ASP A 24 8.34 -19.19 7.97
CA ASP A 24 8.08 -19.80 9.28
C ASP A 24 8.89 -19.15 10.40
N ALA A 25 8.21 -18.93 11.54
CA ALA A 25 8.73 -18.22 12.70
C ALA A 25 10.03 -18.83 13.28
N GLU A 26 10.32 -20.09 12.93
CA GLU A 26 11.51 -20.85 13.36
C GLU A 26 12.81 -20.35 12.69
N THR A 27 12.75 -19.63 11.58
CA THR A 27 13.93 -19.17 10.82
C THR A 27 13.85 -17.68 10.48
N ALA A 28 13.34 -16.86 11.39
CA ALA A 28 13.35 -15.41 11.24
C ALA A 28 14.73 -14.86 11.65
N PRO A 29 15.54 -14.31 10.72
CA PRO A 29 16.57 -13.36 11.10
C PRO A 29 15.90 -12.09 11.63
N GLU A 30 16.65 -11.27 12.35
CA GLU A 30 16.22 -9.97 12.90
C GLU A 30 15.22 -9.24 11.99
N PRO A 31 14.04 -8.82 12.49
CA PRO A 31 13.05 -8.10 11.70
C PRO A 31 13.68 -6.81 11.18
N GLY A 32 13.78 -6.69 9.85
CA GLY A 32 14.58 -5.64 9.25
C GLY A 32 14.27 -5.43 7.79
N LEU A 33 14.61 -4.22 7.34
CA LEU A 33 14.73 -3.94 5.93
C LEU A 33 16.10 -4.45 5.48
N ALA A 34 16.13 -5.47 4.61
CA ALA A 34 17.41 -5.96 4.13
C ALA A 34 18.01 -4.96 3.13
N ASP A 35 19.32 -4.72 3.22
CA ASP A 35 20.06 -3.86 2.29
C ASP A 35 20.16 -4.45 0.87
N GLU A 36 19.97 -5.76 0.71
CA GLU A 36 20.05 -6.40 -0.61
C GLU A 36 18.92 -7.42 -0.84
N PRO A 37 17.96 -7.10 -1.72
CA PRO A 37 16.85 -7.99 -2.06
C PRO A 37 17.29 -9.08 -3.06
N PRO A 38 16.58 -10.23 -3.14
CA PRO A 38 16.62 -11.04 -4.36
C PRO A 38 16.23 -10.17 -5.57
N PRO A 39 16.59 -10.51 -6.83
CA PRO A 39 16.22 -9.71 -8.00
C PRO A 39 14.70 -9.72 -8.20
N ALA A 40 14.01 -8.88 -7.45
CA ALA A 40 12.59 -8.67 -7.46
C ALA A 40 12.35 -7.19 -7.79
N ASP A 41 11.53 -6.99 -8.81
CA ASP A 41 11.12 -5.74 -9.43
C ASP A 41 11.10 -4.53 -8.46
N ARG A 42 12.12 -3.68 -8.52
CA ARG A 42 12.20 -2.27 -8.06
C ARG A 42 11.65 -1.93 -6.65
N GLY A 43 11.59 -2.88 -5.72
CA GLY A 43 10.91 -2.71 -4.43
C GLY A 43 11.80 -2.90 -3.20
N THR A 44 11.30 -2.38 -2.09
CA THR A 44 11.87 -2.52 -0.74
C THR A 44 11.54 -3.92 -0.20
N TYR A 45 12.52 -4.69 0.31
CA TYR A 45 12.28 -6.07 0.80
C TYR A 45 12.10 -6.13 2.32
N PHE A 46 11.03 -6.80 2.75
CA PHE A 46 10.70 -7.04 4.16
C PHE A 46 10.67 -8.55 4.44
N ARG A 47 11.40 -8.97 5.47
CA ARG A 47 11.36 -10.32 6.01
C ARG A 47 11.04 -10.26 7.51
N GLY A 48 10.08 -11.04 7.96
CA GLY A 48 9.68 -11.07 9.38
C GLY A 48 8.31 -11.67 9.60
N GLY A 49 7.78 -11.52 10.83
CA GLY A 49 6.45 -12.01 11.17
C GLY A 49 5.31 -11.09 10.71
N PRO A 50 4.06 -11.58 10.70
CA PRO A 50 2.88 -10.76 10.43
C PRO A 50 2.71 -9.61 11.44
N VAL A 51 3.11 -9.86 12.70
CA VAL A 51 3.07 -8.85 13.77
C VAL A 51 4.05 -7.71 13.51
N ASP A 52 5.26 -8.05 13.09
CA ASP A 52 6.32 -7.09 12.77
C ASP A 52 5.97 -6.26 11.54
N LEU A 53 5.39 -6.90 10.51
CA LEU A 53 4.89 -6.19 9.33
C LEU A 53 3.80 -5.18 9.72
N ALA A 54 2.86 -5.57 10.58
CA ALA A 54 1.82 -4.66 11.07
C ALA A 54 2.42 -3.49 11.87
N ALA A 55 3.47 -3.73 12.65
CA ALA A 55 4.17 -2.68 13.39
C ALA A 55 4.93 -1.71 12.47
N LEU A 56 5.57 -2.22 11.42
CA LEU A 56 6.23 -1.42 10.38
C LEU A 56 5.23 -0.51 9.65
N ILE A 57 4.14 -1.09 9.16
CA ILE A 57 3.04 -0.36 8.50
C ILE A 57 2.49 0.72 9.42
N THR A 58 2.24 0.39 10.69
CA THR A 58 1.72 1.33 11.69
C THR A 58 2.67 2.53 11.88
N ARG A 59 3.97 2.28 12.01
CA ARG A 59 4.96 3.34 12.20
C ARG A 59 4.99 4.31 11.02
N TRP A 60 5.08 3.78 9.80
CA TRP A 60 5.17 4.59 8.59
C TRP A 60 3.89 5.38 8.35
N TYR A 61 2.72 4.75 8.54
CA TYR A 61 1.43 5.43 8.43
C TYR A 61 1.30 6.57 9.45
N ARG A 62 1.64 6.34 10.72
CA ARG A 62 1.58 7.37 11.78
C ARG A 62 2.57 8.51 11.57
N SER A 63 3.70 8.25 10.91
CA SER A 63 4.66 9.29 10.56
C SER A 63 4.22 10.19 9.40
N GLY A 64 3.13 9.85 8.70
CA GLY A 64 2.68 10.57 7.51
C GLY A 64 3.60 10.37 6.29
N ALA A 65 4.52 9.40 6.34
CA ALA A 65 5.47 9.16 5.26
C ALA A 65 4.81 8.55 4.00
N VAL A 66 3.70 7.82 4.16
CA VAL A 66 3.00 7.12 3.09
C VAL A 66 1.48 7.09 3.34
N ASP A 67 0.69 7.11 2.26
CA ASP A 67 -0.77 6.94 2.29
C ASP A 67 -1.20 5.47 2.30
N GLY A 68 -0.32 4.58 1.82
CA GLY A 68 -0.63 3.15 1.75
C GLY A 68 0.56 2.31 1.30
N PHE A 69 0.27 1.02 1.10
CA PHE A 69 1.27 0.02 0.75
C PHE A 69 0.81 -0.86 -0.41
N HIS A 70 1.75 -1.19 -1.27
CA HIS A 70 1.63 -2.27 -2.25
C HIS A 70 2.47 -3.44 -1.75
N LEU A 71 1.83 -4.53 -1.32
CA LEU A 71 2.50 -5.71 -0.79
C LEU A 71 2.60 -6.78 -1.89
N THR A 72 3.81 -7.26 -2.15
CA THR A 72 4.10 -8.32 -3.11
C THR A 72 4.65 -9.53 -2.35
N PRO A 73 3.84 -10.55 -2.07
CA PRO A 73 4.30 -11.73 -1.36
C PRO A 73 5.21 -12.59 -2.24
N ILE A 74 6.32 -13.09 -1.68
CA ILE A 74 7.24 -13.99 -2.40
C ILE A 74 6.63 -15.37 -2.59
N THR A 75 5.93 -15.88 -1.58
CA THR A 75 5.22 -17.15 -1.65
C THR A 75 3.73 -16.90 -1.43
N PRO A 76 2.96 -16.54 -2.49
CA PRO A 76 1.57 -16.13 -2.35
C PRO A 76 0.69 -17.12 -1.58
N GLY A 77 0.88 -18.42 -1.78
CA GLY A 77 0.09 -19.45 -1.10
C GLY A 77 0.23 -19.44 0.43
N ARG A 78 1.39 -19.08 0.97
CA ARG A 78 1.68 -19.04 2.41
C ARG A 78 1.54 -17.62 2.97
N ASP A 79 2.16 -16.67 2.30
CA ASP A 79 2.34 -15.32 2.81
C ASP A 79 1.01 -14.55 2.77
N LEU A 80 0.15 -14.79 1.77
CA LEU A 80 -1.15 -14.10 1.68
C LEU A 80 -2.07 -14.47 2.87
N GLU A 81 -2.12 -15.74 3.24
CA GLU A 81 -2.91 -16.19 4.39
C GLU A 81 -2.41 -15.52 5.69
N ARG A 82 -1.09 -15.46 5.87
CA ARG A 82 -0.46 -14.80 7.02
C ARG A 82 -0.68 -13.29 7.04
N ILE A 83 -0.68 -12.63 5.89
CA ILE A 83 -1.03 -11.21 5.77
C ILE A 83 -2.47 -11.00 6.19
N VAL A 84 -3.42 -11.77 5.66
CA VAL A 84 -4.85 -11.58 5.93
C VAL A 84 -5.18 -11.89 7.40
N ASN A 85 -4.76 -13.06 7.88
CA ASN A 85 -5.12 -13.54 9.21
C ASN A 85 -4.28 -12.90 10.33
N GLY A 86 -3.07 -12.44 10.03
CA GLY A 86 -2.17 -11.79 10.99
C GLY A 86 -2.15 -10.28 10.82
N THR A 87 -1.50 -9.81 9.75
CA THR A 87 -1.22 -8.38 9.55
C THR A 87 -2.49 -7.53 9.45
N VAL A 88 -3.44 -7.92 8.58
CA VAL A 88 -4.68 -7.17 8.34
C VAL A 88 -5.56 -7.18 9.58
N ALA A 89 -5.71 -8.33 10.25
CA ALA A 89 -6.46 -8.44 11.50
C ALA A 89 -5.92 -7.49 12.58
N LEU A 90 -4.59 -7.42 12.75
CA LEU A 90 -3.95 -6.49 13.70
C LEU A 90 -4.15 -5.02 13.31
N LEU A 91 -4.08 -4.69 12.02
CA LEU A 91 -4.31 -3.32 11.55
C LEU A 91 -5.77 -2.89 11.73
N GLN A 92 -6.73 -3.80 11.52
CA GLN A 92 -8.15 -3.56 11.80
C GLN A 92 -8.40 -3.33 13.28
N HIS A 93 -7.82 -4.17 14.16
CA HIS A 93 -7.90 -3.97 15.61
C HIS A 93 -7.34 -2.60 16.03
N ARG A 94 -6.28 -2.13 15.36
CA ARG A 94 -5.69 -0.80 15.62
C ARG A 94 -6.45 0.36 14.95
N SER A 95 -7.57 0.08 14.28
CA SER A 95 -8.34 1.04 13.49
C SER A 95 -7.54 1.73 12.38
N LEU A 96 -6.46 1.08 11.91
CA LEU A 96 -5.59 1.55 10.82
C LEU A 96 -5.98 0.95 9.46
N PHE A 97 -6.86 -0.03 9.45
CA PHE A 97 -7.38 -0.62 8.23
C PHE A 97 -8.89 -0.76 8.30
N ARG A 98 -9.54 -0.55 7.15
CA ARG A 98 -10.99 -0.62 7.02
C ARG A 98 -11.50 -2.04 7.25
N THR A 99 -12.66 -2.15 7.88
CA THR A 99 -13.41 -3.40 8.09
C THR A 99 -14.54 -3.57 7.08
N PHE A 100 -14.93 -2.48 6.41
CA PHE A 100 -15.98 -2.45 5.40
C PHE A 100 -15.57 -1.57 4.21
N TYR A 101 -16.13 -1.87 3.04
CA TYR A 101 -15.85 -1.20 1.77
C TYR A 101 -17.09 -0.43 1.30
N PRO A 102 -17.22 0.87 1.60
CA PRO A 102 -18.33 1.67 1.08
C PRO A 102 -18.10 2.02 -0.40
N GLY A 103 -19.15 1.95 -1.21
CA GLY A 103 -19.10 2.24 -2.65
C GLY A 103 -18.90 0.99 -3.52
N GLY A 104 -19.19 1.13 -4.81
CA GLY A 104 -19.15 0.06 -5.80
C GLY A 104 -17.96 0.11 -6.75
N THR A 105 -17.10 1.12 -6.63
CA THR A 105 -15.97 1.33 -7.55
C THR A 105 -14.64 1.40 -6.83
N LEU A 106 -13.57 0.92 -7.48
CA LEU A 106 -12.19 1.02 -6.98
C LEU A 106 -11.80 2.47 -6.63
N ARG A 107 -12.33 3.45 -7.36
CA ARG A 107 -12.09 4.87 -7.09
C ARG A 107 -12.63 5.28 -5.72
N GLU A 108 -13.85 4.85 -5.38
CA GLU A 108 -14.49 5.13 -4.09
C GLU A 108 -13.72 4.45 -2.95
N HIS A 109 -13.28 3.20 -3.15
CA HIS A 109 -12.48 2.46 -2.15
C HIS A 109 -11.12 3.11 -1.87
N LEU A 110 -10.57 3.84 -2.84
CA LEU A 110 -9.32 4.58 -2.70
C LEU A 110 -9.52 6.05 -2.26
N GLY A 111 -10.77 6.50 -2.07
CA GLY A 111 -11.08 7.88 -1.69
C GLY A 111 -10.63 8.91 -2.73
N LEU A 112 -10.56 8.51 -4.01
CA LEU A 112 -10.03 9.36 -5.07
C LEU A 112 -11.13 10.23 -5.65
N ALA A 113 -10.89 11.55 -5.75
CA ALA A 113 -11.81 12.46 -6.40
C ALA A 113 -12.00 12.08 -7.89
N ARG A 114 -13.22 12.28 -8.41
CA ARG A 114 -13.49 12.06 -9.83
C ARG A 114 -12.74 13.15 -10.62
N PRO A 115 -11.77 12.81 -11.49
CA PRO A 115 -11.10 13.82 -12.29
C PRO A 115 -12.12 14.47 -13.21
N ALA A 116 -12.07 15.81 -13.32
CA ALA A 116 -12.85 16.55 -14.29
C ALA A 116 -12.55 15.97 -15.69
N ARG A 117 -13.61 15.67 -16.46
CA ARG A 117 -13.43 15.16 -17.83
C ARG A 117 -12.67 16.23 -18.61
N ARG A 118 -11.48 15.89 -19.12
CA ARG A 118 -10.68 16.77 -19.99
C ARG A 118 -11.27 16.80 -21.41
N ARG A 119 -12.56 17.11 -21.53
CA ARG A 119 -13.27 17.25 -22.80
C ARG A 119 -14.39 18.29 -22.65
N ALA A 120 -14.01 19.56 -22.78
CA ALA A 120 -14.94 20.67 -22.99
C ALA A 120 -14.29 21.86 -23.71
N GLU A 121 -13.21 21.67 -24.46
CA GLU A 121 -12.62 22.72 -25.33
C GLU A 121 -12.10 22.11 -26.65
N ALA A 122 -12.97 21.40 -27.36
CA ALA A 122 -12.75 21.01 -28.75
C ALA A 122 -14.11 20.80 -29.41
N GLY A 123 -14.80 21.90 -29.69
CA GLY A 123 -16.10 21.85 -30.37
C GLY A 123 -16.95 23.13 -30.36
N ALA A 124 -16.37 24.31 -30.08
CA ALA A 124 -17.07 25.59 -30.24
C ALA A 124 -16.22 26.57 -31.05
N ARG A 125 -15.83 26.16 -32.26
CA ARG A 125 -15.48 27.04 -33.37
C ARG A 125 -15.92 26.33 -34.64
N VAL A 126 -17.06 26.73 -35.18
CA VAL A 126 -17.30 27.31 -36.53
C VAL A 126 -18.80 27.65 -36.58
#